data_AF-A0A1X1D0M9-F1
#
_entry.id   AF-A0A1X1D0M9-F1
#
_cell.length_a   1.000
_cell.length_b   1.000
_cell.length_c   1.000
_cell.angle_alpha   90.00
_cell.angle_beta   90.00
_cell.angle_gamma   90.00
#
_symmetry.space_group_name_H-M   'P 1'
#
loop_
_entity.id
_entity.type
_entity.pdbx_description
1 polymer ?
#
loop_
_entity_poly.entity_id
_entity_poly.type
_entity_poly.pdbx_seq_one_letter_code
_entity_poly.pdbx_strand_id
1 'polypeptide(L)'
;MSQSTALHADPLVWGHGPKVFEVFLEPTCPFSVRAFNKLDALLALVGEEKMTLKIRLQSQPWHMYSGLIVRYILAASTLPEGKAAAKKVLQAVADHREEFEFTDHSHGPNMDATPQQILERLQRYSGVDAHAPFLRAELQIEIKWHCKYSRQNGIHVSPTFITNGLVQLDIGSGDDIESWAQRILA
;
A
#
# COMPACT_ATOMS: atom_id res chain seq x y z
N MET A 1 18.27 -26.70 15.48
CA MET A 1 17.86 -25.29 15.49
C MET A 1 17.74 -24.86 14.04
N SER A 2 16.52 -24.71 13.52
CA SER A 2 16.28 -24.20 12.17
C SER A 2 16.85 -22.79 12.10
N GLN A 3 17.82 -22.55 11.21
CA GLN A 3 18.26 -21.19 10.91
C GLN A 3 17.04 -20.42 10.38
N SER A 4 16.48 -19.53 11.19
CA SER A 4 15.41 -18.64 10.74
C SER A 4 16.03 -17.66 9.75
N THR A 5 15.78 -17.86 8.46
CA THR A 5 16.20 -16.95 7.40
C THR A 5 15.65 -15.55 7.70
N ALA A 6 16.47 -14.52 7.57
CA ALA A 6 16.06 -13.14 7.81
C ALA A 6 14.84 -12.78 6.94
N LEU A 7 13.85 -12.10 7.53
CA LEU A 7 12.66 -11.67 6.79
C LEU A 7 13.01 -10.47 5.91
N HIS A 8 12.91 -10.63 4.60
CA HIS A 8 13.16 -9.56 3.64
C HIS A 8 11.85 -9.22 2.90
N ALA A 9 11.35 -8.00 3.09
CA ALA A 9 10.21 -7.49 2.36
C ALA A 9 10.67 -6.92 1.02
N ASP A 10 10.12 -7.40 -0.09
CA ASP A 10 10.37 -6.83 -1.42
C ASP A 10 9.78 -5.40 -1.48
N PRO A 11 10.56 -4.38 -1.87
CA PRO A 11 10.06 -3.02 -1.99
C PRO A 11 8.89 -2.91 -2.98
N LEU A 12 7.88 -2.13 -2.62
CA LEU A 12 6.73 -1.83 -3.49
C LEU A 12 7.12 -0.81 -4.57
N VAL A 13 7.98 -1.23 -5.51
CA VAL A 13 8.60 -0.39 -6.54
C VAL A 13 8.43 -1.03 -7.92
N TRP A 14 8.00 -0.26 -8.91
CA TRP A 14 7.86 -0.70 -10.30
C TRP A 14 8.51 0.31 -11.27
N GLY A 15 9.04 -0.19 -12.38
CA GLY A 15 9.91 0.59 -13.27
C GLY A 15 11.29 0.89 -12.68
N HIS A 16 12.13 1.49 -13.50
CA HIS A 16 13.55 1.75 -13.21
C HIS A 16 14.06 3.05 -13.83
N GLY A 17 13.15 3.87 -14.37
CA GLY A 17 13.49 5.16 -14.94
C GLY A 17 13.82 6.22 -13.89
N PRO A 18 14.52 7.29 -14.29
CA PRO A 18 15.09 8.27 -13.36
C PRO A 18 14.04 9.17 -12.68
N LYS A 19 12.84 9.32 -13.24
CA LYS A 19 11.77 10.13 -12.65
C LYS A 19 11.04 9.32 -11.58
N VAL A 20 11.26 9.66 -10.32
CA VAL A 20 10.65 8.93 -9.19
C VAL A 20 9.28 9.51 -8.88
N PHE A 21 8.26 8.67 -8.88
CA PHE A 21 6.90 8.99 -8.47
C PHE A 21 6.51 8.12 -7.27
N GLU A 22 6.33 8.73 -6.10
CA GLU A 22 5.90 8.03 -4.89
C GLU A 22 4.45 8.38 -4.55
N VAL A 23 3.67 7.37 -4.19
CA VAL A 23 2.27 7.54 -3.81
C VAL A 23 2.05 6.93 -2.43
N PHE A 24 1.58 7.76 -1.50
CA PHE A 24 1.29 7.36 -0.12
C PHE A 24 -0.17 6.93 -0.03
N LEU A 25 -0.42 5.64 0.19
CA LEU A 25 -1.73 5.02 0.14
C LEU A 25 -2.14 4.45 1.49
N GLU A 26 -3.34 4.78 1.96
CA GLU A 26 -4.05 4.04 3.01
C GLU A 26 -4.89 2.95 2.34
N PRO A 27 -4.63 1.65 2.59
CA PRO A 27 -5.26 0.56 1.84
C PRO A 27 -6.79 0.61 1.78
N THR A 28 -7.44 1.12 2.82
CA THR A 28 -8.91 1.13 2.92
C THR A 28 -9.55 2.50 2.64
N CYS A 29 -8.74 3.52 2.32
CA CYS A 29 -9.23 4.85 1.99
C CYS A 29 -9.80 4.88 0.56
N PRO A 30 -11.03 5.40 0.33
CA PRO A 30 -11.65 5.42 -0.99
C PRO A 30 -10.85 6.25 -2.02
N PHE A 31 -10.20 7.34 -1.59
CA PHE A 31 -9.33 8.14 -2.46
C PHE A 31 -8.03 7.41 -2.81
N SER A 32 -7.47 6.65 -1.86
CA SER A 32 -6.27 5.84 -2.08
C SER A 32 -6.56 4.69 -3.04
N VAL A 33 -7.70 4.00 -2.88
CA VAL A 33 -8.17 2.95 -3.80
C VAL A 33 -8.32 3.50 -5.22
N ARG A 34 -8.93 4.67 -5.38
CA ARG A 34 -9.05 5.33 -6.69
C ARG A 34 -7.70 5.63 -7.32
N ALA A 35 -6.72 6.10 -6.54
CA ALA A 35 -5.38 6.35 -7.05
C ALA A 35 -4.65 5.04 -7.40
N PHE A 36 -4.71 4.04 -6.53
CA PHE A 36 -4.13 2.72 -6.71
C PHE A 36 -4.55 2.08 -8.04
N ASN A 37 -5.86 2.09 -8.34
CA ASN A 37 -6.42 1.49 -9.56
C ASN A 37 -5.98 2.19 -10.87
N LYS A 38 -5.34 3.36 -10.78
CA LYS A 38 -4.79 4.09 -11.95
C LYS A 38 -3.30 3.82 -12.19
N LEU A 39 -2.59 3.24 -11.21
CA LEU A 39 -1.12 3.17 -11.23
C LEU A 39 -0.54 2.31 -12.35
N ASP A 40 -1.21 1.20 -12.71
CA ASP A 40 -0.76 0.34 -13.81
C ASP A 40 -0.86 1.04 -15.16
N ALA A 41 -2.00 1.72 -15.40
CA ALA A 41 -2.21 2.48 -16.61
C ALA A 41 -1.23 3.67 -16.71
N LEU A 42 -0.96 4.34 -15.58
CA LEU A 42 0.07 5.37 -15.50
C LEU A 42 1.46 4.83 -15.87
N LEU A 43 1.87 3.72 -15.27
CA LEU A 43 3.18 3.11 -15.53
C LEU A 43 3.31 2.70 -17.00
N ALA A 44 2.25 2.13 -17.58
CA ALA A 44 2.20 1.78 -19.00
C ALA A 44 2.27 3.01 -19.91
N LEU A 45 1.59 4.11 -19.55
CA LEU A 45 1.56 5.35 -20.31
C LEU A 45 2.94 6.06 -20.32
N VAL A 46 3.57 6.15 -19.15
CA VAL A 46 4.86 6.85 -19.00
C VAL A 46 6.02 5.97 -19.47
N GLY A 47 5.97 4.68 -19.16
CA GLY A 47 6.99 3.68 -19.46
C GLY A 47 8.00 3.47 -18.33
N GLU A 48 8.34 2.20 -18.08
CA GLU A 48 9.26 1.77 -17.02
C GLU A 48 10.68 2.33 -17.15
N GLU A 49 11.11 2.66 -18.38
CA GLU A 49 12.41 3.31 -18.64
C GLU A 49 12.47 4.78 -18.23
N LYS A 50 11.30 5.44 -18.12
CA LYS A 50 11.21 6.88 -17.82
C LYS A 50 10.89 7.16 -16.37
N MET A 51 10.13 6.27 -15.73
CA MET A 51 9.72 6.44 -14.34
C MET A 51 10.02 5.24 -13.43
N THR A 52 10.14 5.55 -12.14
CA THR A 52 10.09 4.59 -11.05
C THR A 52 8.89 4.92 -10.15
N LEU A 53 7.86 4.06 -10.15
CA LEU A 53 6.71 4.15 -9.28
C LEU A 53 7.02 3.50 -7.93
N LYS A 54 6.69 4.17 -6.81
CA LYS A 54 6.81 3.61 -5.47
C LYS A 54 5.52 3.76 -4.69
N ILE A 55 5.04 2.68 -4.08
CA ILE A 55 3.92 2.73 -3.14
C ILE A 55 4.46 2.80 -1.71
N ARG A 56 3.94 3.75 -0.94
CA ARG A 56 4.21 3.89 0.50
C ARG A 56 2.91 3.68 1.27
N LEU A 57 2.89 2.72 2.19
CA LEU A 57 1.71 2.47 3.02
C LEU A 57 1.59 3.54 4.11
N GLN A 58 0.57 4.39 3.99
CA GLN A 58 0.22 5.46 4.92
C GLN A 58 -0.89 4.98 5.84
N SER A 59 -0.52 4.34 6.96
CA SER A 59 -1.51 3.82 7.90
C SER A 59 -2.21 4.96 8.65
N GLN A 60 -3.53 5.09 8.47
CA GLN A 60 -4.33 6.13 9.10
C GLN A 60 -4.99 5.64 10.40
N PRO A 61 -4.80 6.33 11.55
CA PRO A 61 -5.32 5.86 12.84
C PRO A 61 -6.84 5.80 12.97
N TRP A 62 -7.59 6.57 12.17
CA TRP A 62 -9.06 6.50 12.15
C TRP A 62 -9.58 5.35 11.29
N HIS A 63 -8.73 4.74 10.46
CA HIS A 63 -9.04 3.47 9.78
C HIS A 63 -8.63 2.33 10.71
N MET A 64 -9.54 1.87 11.58
CA MET A 64 -9.18 1.14 12.81
C MET A 64 -8.43 -0.19 12.57
N TYR A 65 -8.61 -0.85 11.42
CA TYR A 65 -7.84 -2.04 11.03
C TYR A 65 -6.62 -1.78 10.14
N SER A 66 -6.31 -0.52 9.82
CA SER A 66 -5.21 -0.15 8.93
C SER A 66 -3.89 -0.80 9.32
N GLY A 67 -3.50 -0.77 10.59
CA GLY A 67 -2.24 -1.37 11.06
C GLY A 67 -2.16 -2.89 10.80
N LEU A 68 -3.29 -3.60 10.93
CA LEU A 68 -3.37 -5.04 10.66
C LEU A 68 -3.28 -5.32 9.16
N ILE A 69 -4.00 -4.55 8.34
CA ILE A 69 -4.03 -4.71 6.89
C ILE A 69 -2.65 -4.36 6.29
N VAL A 70 -2.04 -3.26 6.70
CA VAL A 70 -0.68 -2.86 6.31
C VAL A 70 0.33 -3.93 6.68
N ARG A 71 0.24 -4.50 7.89
CA ARG A 71 1.11 -5.62 8.30
C ARG A 71 0.94 -6.83 7.38
N TYR A 72 -0.28 -7.16 6.95
CA TYR A 72 -0.51 -8.29 6.05
C TYR A 72 0.03 -8.04 4.63
N ILE A 73 -0.13 -6.82 4.10
CA ILE A 73 0.45 -6.42 2.81
C ILE A 73 1.98 -6.56 2.83
N LEU A 74 2.62 -6.10 3.91
CA LEU A 74 4.07 -6.22 4.07
C LEU A 74 4.52 -7.65 4.38
N ALA A 75 3.69 -8.46 5.03
CA ALA A 75 3.94 -9.88 5.17
C ALA A 75 3.93 -10.57 3.79
N ALA A 76 2.96 -10.23 2.94
CA ALA A 76 2.86 -10.75 1.58
C ALA A 76 4.07 -10.35 0.72
N SER A 77 4.66 -9.17 0.90
CA SER A 77 5.87 -8.78 0.16
C SER A 77 7.12 -9.58 0.54
N THR A 78 7.07 -10.41 1.58
CA THR A 78 8.19 -11.28 1.98
C THR A 78 8.12 -12.68 1.38
N LEU A 79 7.02 -12.99 0.68
CA LEU A 79 6.83 -14.26 -0.02
C LEU A 79 7.70 -14.30 -1.31
N PRO A 80 7.89 -15.48 -1.93
CA PRO A 80 8.66 -15.59 -3.18
C PRO A 80 8.16 -14.68 -4.30
N GLU A 81 6.85 -14.42 -4.37
CA GLU A 81 6.25 -13.50 -5.36
C GLU A 81 6.46 -12.01 -5.01
N GLY A 82 7.00 -11.70 -3.83
CA GLY A 82 7.41 -10.38 -3.41
C GLY A 82 6.31 -9.32 -3.54
N LYS A 83 6.64 -8.17 -4.15
CA LYS A 83 5.70 -7.07 -4.36
C LYS A 83 4.47 -7.46 -5.18
N ALA A 84 4.52 -8.53 -5.98
CA ALA A 84 3.36 -9.02 -6.72
C ALA A 84 2.31 -9.64 -5.78
N ALA A 85 2.72 -10.39 -4.76
CA ALA A 85 1.82 -10.86 -3.71
C ALA A 85 1.23 -9.70 -2.91
N ALA A 86 2.06 -8.73 -2.52
CA ALA A 86 1.58 -7.52 -1.82
C ALA A 86 0.56 -6.73 -2.66
N LYS A 87 0.79 -6.60 -3.98
CA LYS A 87 -0.16 -5.95 -4.89
C LYS A 87 -1.48 -6.71 -5.00
N LYS A 88 -1.48 -8.05 -5.01
CA LYS A 88 -2.72 -8.86 -4.96
C LYS A 88 -3.52 -8.60 -3.69
N VAL A 89 -2.85 -8.49 -2.54
CA VAL A 89 -3.51 -8.13 -1.27
C VAL A 89 -4.09 -6.71 -1.34
N LEU A 90 -3.32 -5.73 -1.83
CA LEU A 90 -3.83 -4.37 -2.04
C LEU A 90 -5.05 -4.33 -2.95
N GLN A 91 -5.05 -5.07 -4.06
CA GLN A 91 -6.18 -5.16 -4.97
C GLN A 91 -7.41 -5.80 -4.31
N ALA A 92 -7.22 -6.91 -3.57
CA ALA A 92 -8.30 -7.55 -2.84
C ALA A 92 -8.94 -6.61 -1.79
N VAL A 93 -8.13 -5.79 -1.10
CA VAL A 93 -8.64 -4.76 -0.19
C VAL A 93 -9.36 -3.66 -0.96
N ALA A 94 -8.84 -3.23 -2.11
CA ALA A 94 -9.46 -2.21 -2.94
C ALA A 94 -10.84 -2.64 -3.47
N ASP A 95 -10.95 -3.88 -3.95
CA ASP A 95 -12.17 -4.45 -4.54
C ASP A 95 -13.26 -4.69 -3.48
N HIS A 96 -12.86 -4.96 -2.23
CA HIS A 96 -13.75 -5.24 -1.09
C HIS A 96 -13.63 -4.20 0.03
N ARG A 97 -13.31 -2.95 -0.31
CA ARG A 97 -12.91 -1.89 0.64
C ARG A 97 -13.83 -1.75 1.85
N GLU A 98 -15.14 -1.77 1.61
CA GLU A 98 -16.15 -1.58 2.67
C GLU A 98 -16.14 -2.72 3.69
N GLU A 99 -15.75 -3.93 3.29
CA GLU A 99 -15.61 -5.05 4.20
C GLU A 99 -14.37 -4.92 5.09
N PHE A 100 -13.41 -4.06 4.76
CA PHE A 100 -12.19 -3.85 5.56
C PHE A 100 -12.22 -2.56 6.38
N GLU A 101 -13.30 -1.79 6.31
CA GLU A 101 -13.48 -0.53 7.04
C GLU A 101 -14.68 -0.55 7.98
N PHE A 102 -14.78 0.50 8.80
CA PHE A 102 -15.93 0.75 9.65
C PHE A 102 -16.80 1.82 8.99
N THR A 103 -18.12 1.69 9.11
CA THR A 103 -19.05 2.75 8.71
C THR A 103 -18.71 4.00 9.50
N ASP A 104 -18.50 5.11 8.79
CA ASP A 104 -18.07 6.40 9.32
C ASP A 104 -16.90 6.29 10.32
N HIS A 105 -15.96 5.39 10.05
CA HIS A 105 -14.77 5.17 10.89
C HIS A 105 -15.09 4.89 12.36
N SER A 106 -16.26 4.30 12.66
CA SER A 106 -16.75 4.18 14.04
C SER A 106 -17.52 2.91 14.37
N HIS A 107 -18.36 2.41 13.46
CA HIS A 107 -19.28 1.31 13.77
C HIS A 107 -19.47 0.35 12.59
N GLY A 108 -20.33 -0.66 12.76
CA GLY A 108 -20.67 -1.65 11.73
C GLY A 108 -20.15 -3.06 12.06
N PRO A 109 -20.26 -4.01 11.11
CA PRO A 109 -19.97 -5.42 11.36
C PRO A 109 -18.54 -5.71 11.82
N ASN A 110 -17.59 -4.85 11.47
CA ASN A 110 -16.20 -4.98 11.86
C ASN A 110 -15.96 -4.69 13.36
N MET A 111 -16.95 -4.20 14.12
CA MET A 111 -16.87 -4.09 15.59
C MET A 111 -16.77 -5.46 16.27
N ASP A 112 -17.37 -6.49 15.66
CA ASP A 112 -17.36 -7.87 16.17
C ASP A 112 -16.31 -8.75 15.47
N ALA A 113 -15.60 -8.19 14.49
CA ALA A 113 -14.54 -8.92 13.81
C ALA A 113 -13.29 -9.03 14.71
N THR A 114 -12.68 -10.20 14.68
CA THR A 114 -11.39 -10.43 15.32
C THR A 114 -10.26 -10.16 14.31
N PRO A 115 -9.04 -9.83 14.78
CA PRO A 115 -7.86 -9.80 13.93
C PRO A 115 -7.73 -11.03 13.03
N GLN A 116 -7.92 -12.23 13.59
CA GLN A 116 -7.82 -13.49 12.86
C GLN A 116 -8.84 -13.59 11.70
N GLN A 117 -10.09 -13.19 11.93
CA GLN A 117 -11.11 -13.20 10.87
C GLN A 117 -10.80 -12.21 9.74
N ILE A 118 -10.17 -11.07 10.04
CA ILE A 118 -9.70 -10.14 9.01
C ILE A 118 -8.55 -10.75 8.19
N LEU A 119 -7.60 -11.44 8.84
CA LEU A 119 -6.52 -12.14 8.13
C LEU A 119 -7.06 -13.23 7.21
N GLU A 120 -8.02 -14.03 7.66
CA GLU A 120 -8.70 -15.04 6.85
C GLU A 120 -9.44 -14.43 5.66
N ARG A 121 -10.07 -13.26 5.85
CA ARG A 121 -10.72 -12.51 4.76
C ARG A 121 -9.69 -12.01 3.74
N LEU A 122 -8.56 -11.47 4.20
CA LEU A 122 -7.44 -11.04 3.34
C LEU A 122 -6.88 -12.21 2.52
N GLN A 123 -6.63 -13.36 3.15
CA GLN A 123 -6.17 -14.56 2.46
C GLN A 123 -7.19 -15.03 1.42
N ARG A 124 -8.47 -15.10 1.79
CA ARG A 124 -9.55 -15.57 0.92
C ARG A 124 -9.70 -14.72 -0.34
N TYR A 125 -9.73 -13.40 -0.20
CA TYR A 125 -9.94 -12.51 -1.35
C TYR A 125 -8.69 -12.34 -2.21
N SER A 126 -7.49 -12.36 -1.61
CA SER A 126 -6.24 -12.20 -2.37
C SER A 126 -5.70 -13.50 -2.95
N GLY A 127 -6.08 -14.65 -2.39
CA GLY A 127 -5.45 -15.94 -2.67
C GLY A 127 -3.99 -16.03 -2.21
N VAL A 128 -3.53 -15.10 -1.36
CA VAL A 128 -2.16 -15.03 -0.84
C VAL A 128 -2.16 -15.47 0.62
N ASP A 129 -1.39 -16.51 0.95
CA ASP A 129 -1.17 -16.90 2.35
C ASP A 129 0.08 -16.22 2.92
N ALA A 130 -0.14 -15.14 3.67
CA ALA A 130 0.92 -14.43 4.38
C ALA A 130 0.90 -14.66 5.90
N HIS A 131 0.22 -15.69 6.42
CA HIS A 131 0.08 -15.91 7.87
C HIS A 131 1.43 -16.15 8.55
N ALA A 132 2.27 -17.03 8.00
CA ALA A 132 3.58 -17.34 8.57
C ALA A 132 4.47 -16.09 8.72
N PRO A 133 4.69 -15.26 7.66
CA PRO A 133 5.45 -14.02 7.83
C PRO A 133 4.74 -12.97 8.69
N PHE A 134 3.40 -12.91 8.69
CA PHE A 134 2.63 -11.98 9.54
C PHE A 134 2.92 -12.19 11.04
N LEU A 135 3.16 -13.43 11.46
CA LEU A 135 3.45 -13.77 12.86
C LEU A 135 4.89 -13.49 13.28
N ARG A 136 5.80 -13.14 12.36
CA ARG A 136 7.20 -12.86 12.69
C ARG A 136 7.35 -11.48 13.31
N ALA A 137 7.95 -11.41 14.51
CA ALA A 137 8.18 -10.16 15.23
C ALA A 137 9.02 -9.15 14.43
N GLU A 138 9.99 -9.63 13.64
CA GLU A 138 10.90 -8.83 12.82
C GLU A 138 10.18 -7.97 11.77
N LEU A 139 9.00 -8.40 11.28
CA LEU A 139 8.20 -7.67 10.27
C LEU A 139 7.85 -6.24 10.71
N GLN A 140 7.83 -5.97 12.03
CA GLN A 140 7.61 -4.61 12.54
C GLN A 140 8.64 -3.59 12.04
N ILE A 141 9.85 -4.03 11.63
CA ILE A 141 10.89 -3.16 11.10
C ILE A 141 10.39 -2.48 9.82
N GLU A 142 9.76 -3.25 8.93
CA GLU A 142 9.22 -2.74 7.67
C GLU A 142 8.05 -1.78 7.89
N ILE A 143 7.13 -2.13 8.81
CA ILE A 143 6.01 -1.25 9.17
C ILE A 143 6.53 0.08 9.73
N LYS A 144 7.53 0.02 10.62
CA LYS A 144 8.15 1.21 11.21
C LYS A 144 8.86 2.05 10.15
N TRP A 145 9.46 1.42 9.14
CA TRP A 145 10.12 2.12 8.04
C TRP A 145 9.12 2.96 7.25
N HIS A 146 8.00 2.38 6.82
CA HIS A 146 6.91 3.10 6.14
C HIS A 146 6.37 4.26 6.98
N CYS A 147 6.03 4.00 8.25
CA CYS A 147 5.55 5.03 9.17
C CYS A 147 6.58 6.15 9.41
N LYS A 148 7.86 5.81 9.57
CA LYS A 148 8.94 6.77 9.78
C LYS A 148 9.12 7.66 8.55
N TYR A 149 9.13 7.05 7.36
CA TYR A 149 9.30 7.78 6.10
C TYR A 149 8.12 8.74 5.83
N SER A 150 6.88 8.29 6.05
CA SER A 150 5.70 9.15 5.98
C SER A 150 5.79 10.33 6.94
N ARG A 151 6.11 10.08 8.21
CA ARG A 151 6.21 11.13 9.25
C ARG A 151 7.32 12.13 8.95
N GLN A 152 8.48 11.66 8.50
CA GLN A 152 9.60 12.52 8.14
C GLN A 152 9.26 13.48 7.00
N ASN A 153 8.42 13.05 6.04
CA ASN A 153 7.96 13.86 4.92
C ASN A 153 6.65 14.64 5.21
N GLY A 154 6.15 14.60 6.46
CA GLY A 154 4.93 15.31 6.85
C GLY A 154 3.64 14.79 6.19
N ILE A 155 3.61 13.52 5.77
CA ILE A 155 2.46 12.94 5.09
C ILE A 155 1.31 12.74 6.08
N HIS A 156 0.20 13.42 5.81
CA HIS A 156 -1.01 13.36 6.63
C HIS A 156 -2.21 12.81 5.86
N VAL A 157 -2.53 13.39 4.70
CA VAL A 157 -3.64 12.96 3.85
C VAL A 157 -3.27 11.80 2.93
N SER A 158 -4.25 10.98 2.57
CA SER A 158 -4.07 9.83 1.67
C SER A 158 -5.11 9.87 0.53
N PRO A 159 -4.71 9.84 -0.74
CA PRO A 159 -3.34 9.73 -1.20
C PRO A 159 -2.57 11.07 -1.08
N THR A 160 -1.26 10.98 -0.89
CA THR A 160 -0.32 12.09 -1.15
C THR A 160 0.66 11.64 -2.23
N PHE A 161 1.00 12.54 -3.15
CA PHE A 161 1.91 12.26 -4.26
C PHE A 161 3.24 13.00 -4.08
N ILE A 162 4.35 12.35 -4.41
CA ILE A 162 5.70 12.93 -4.43
C ILE A 162 6.31 12.69 -5.81
N THR A 163 6.85 13.74 -6.44
CA THR A 163 7.71 13.62 -7.63
C THR A 163 9.13 14.05 -7.28
N ASN A 164 10.11 13.19 -7.57
CA ASN A 164 11.54 13.44 -7.33
C ASN A 164 11.85 13.98 -5.92
N GLY A 165 11.15 13.47 -4.89
CA GLY A 165 11.35 13.86 -3.49
C GLY A 165 10.58 15.10 -3.03
N LEU A 166 9.80 15.74 -3.90
CA LEU A 166 8.96 16.90 -3.55
C LEU A 166 7.47 16.54 -3.52
N VAL A 167 6.77 16.97 -2.47
CA VAL A 167 5.31 16.78 -2.33
C VAL A 167 4.55 17.60 -3.37
N GLN A 168 3.55 16.98 -3.99
CA GLN A 168 2.70 17.56 -5.02
C GLN A 168 1.31 17.83 -4.43
N LEU A 169 1.08 19.07 -3.95
CA LEU A 169 -0.16 19.46 -3.28
C LEU A 169 -1.32 19.74 -4.26
N ASP A 170 -0.99 19.97 -5.52
CA ASP A 170 -1.88 20.30 -6.62
C ASP A 170 -2.44 19.08 -7.35
N ILE A 171 -2.03 17.86 -6.95
CA ILE A 171 -2.44 16.61 -7.58
C ILE A 171 -3.32 15.79 -6.64
N GLY A 172 -4.42 15.27 -7.17
CA GLY A 172 -5.40 14.46 -6.46
C GLY A 172 -5.72 13.14 -7.15
N SER A 173 -6.33 12.20 -6.41
CA SER A 173 -6.84 10.94 -6.95
C SER A 173 -7.88 11.11 -8.07
N GLY A 174 -8.52 12.28 -8.13
CA GLY A 174 -9.51 12.63 -9.15
C GLY A 174 -8.90 12.87 -10.54
N ASP A 175 -7.66 13.32 -10.62
CA ASP A 175 -7.06 13.73 -11.89
C ASP A 175 -6.79 12.55 -12.82
N ASP A 176 -6.76 12.84 -14.12
CA ASP A 176 -6.47 11.84 -15.15
C ASP A 176 -4.98 11.47 -15.17
N ILE A 177 -4.67 10.25 -15.64
CA ILE A 177 -3.29 9.73 -15.64
C ILE A 177 -2.38 10.53 -16.57
N GLU A 178 -2.92 11.20 -17.58
CA GLU A 178 -2.21 12.10 -18.48
C GLU A 178 -1.70 13.34 -17.75
N SER A 179 -2.50 13.89 -16.82
CA SER A 179 -2.08 15.02 -15.96
C SER A 179 -0.93 14.60 -15.06
N TRP A 180 -1.02 13.42 -14.45
CA TRP A 180 0.07 12.86 -13.65
C TRP A 180 1.33 12.63 -14.48
N ALA A 181 1.19 12.06 -15.68
CA ALA A 181 2.30 11.82 -16.60
C ALA A 181 3.03 13.12 -16.99
N GLN A 182 2.28 14.20 -17.28
CA GLN A 182 2.87 15.51 -17.56
C GLN A 182 3.69 16.02 -16.37
N ARG A 183 3.19 15.87 -15.13
CA ARG A 183 3.95 16.27 -13.94
C ARG A 183 5.21 15.44 -13.73
N ILE A 184 5.14 14.13 -13.97
CA ILE A 184 6.28 13.21 -13.80
C ILE A 184 7.38 13.51 -14.82
N LEU A 185 7.00 13.86 -16.05
CA LEU A 185 7.93 14.07 -17.16
C LEU A 185 8.51 15.49 -17.22
N ALA A 186 7.86 16.47 -16.59
CA ALA A 186 8.43 17.80 -16.37
C ALA A 186 9.79 17.72 -15.63
#